data_AF-A0A8J8NCL4-F1
#
_entry.id   AF-A0A8J8NCL4-F1
#
_cell.length_a   1.000
_cell.length_b   1.000
_cell.length_c   1.000
_cell.angle_alpha   90.00
_cell.angle_beta   90.00
_cell.angle_gamma   90.00
#
_symmetry.space_group_name_H-M   'P 1'
#
loop_
_entity.id
_entity.type
_entity.pdbx_description
1 polymer ?
#
loop_
_entity_poly.entity_id
_entity_poly.type
_entity_poly.pdbx_seq_one_letter_code
_entity_poly.pdbx_strand_id
1 'polypeptide(L)'
;MDDVVDRAFRLEAMRRKIQSSGLQPRQKYPFAQTSNQEVGWHVNPLVPKSKKSAELWTFNRKKTPITGYAEEYVTLTKLNPFAVKDR
;
A
#
# COMPACT_ATOMS: atom_id res chain seq x y z
N MET A 1 41.51 26.10 3.50
CA MET A 1 41.10 26.09 2.09
C MET A 1 40.29 24.81 1.91
N ASP A 2 38.96 24.89 1.97
CA ASP A 2 38.12 23.77 1.55
C ASP A 2 38.36 23.57 0.05
N ASP A 3 39.04 22.49 -0.30
CA ASP A 3 39.39 22.20 -1.68
C ASP A 3 38.11 22.06 -2.51
N VAL A 4 38.00 22.86 -3.58
CA VAL A 4 36.83 22.88 -4.48
C VAL A 4 36.57 21.46 -5.03
N VAL A 5 37.65 20.69 -5.19
CA VAL A 5 37.64 19.29 -5.60
C VAL A 5 36.96 18.41 -4.55
N ASP A 6 37.31 18.54 -3.27
CA ASP A 6 36.69 17.81 -2.17
C ASP A 6 35.19 18.11 -2.06
N ARG A 7 34.81 19.38 -2.26
CA ARG A 7 33.40 19.78 -2.25
C ARG A 7 32.63 19.15 -3.41
N ALA A 8 33.23 19.08 -4.60
CA ALA A 8 32.63 18.45 -5.76
C ALA A 8 32.40 16.94 -5.53
N PHE A 9 33.41 16.23 -5.00
CA PHE A 9 33.29 14.81 -4.64
C PHE A 9 32.18 14.56 -3.61
N ARG A 10 32.08 15.41 -2.58
CA ARG A 10 31.01 15.29 -1.56
C ARG A 10 29.62 15.50 -2.16
N LEU A 11 29.46 16.47 -3.07
CA LEU A 11 28.18 16.72 -3.76
C LEU A 11 27.77 15.55 -4.66
N GLU A 12 28.73 14.96 -5.37
CA GLU A 12 28.47 13.78 -6.18
C GLU A 12 28.06 12.57 -5.33
N ALA A 13 28.77 12.32 -4.23
CA ALA A 13 28.42 11.27 -3.28
C ALA A 13 27.02 11.45 -2.69
N MET A 14 26.62 12.69 -2.37
CA MET A 14 25.26 12.99 -1.92
C MET A 14 24.21 12.72 -3.01
N ARG A 15 24.47 13.12 -4.26
CA ARG A 15 23.57 12.83 -5.38
C ARG A 15 23.36 11.33 -5.57
N ARG A 16 24.44 10.52 -5.52
CA ARG A 16 24.35 9.07 -5.61
C ARG A 16 23.54 8.47 -4.45
N LYS A 17 23.71 8.97 -3.23
CA LYS A 17 22.91 8.55 -2.07
C LYS A 17 21.42 8.84 -2.28
N ILE A 18 21.08 10.06 -2.67
CA ILE A 18 19.68 10.47 -2.92
C ILE A 18 19.05 9.59 -4.01
N GLN A 19 19.76 9.35 -5.11
CA GLN A 19 19.30 8.47 -6.17
C GLN A 19 19.06 7.03 -5.67
N SER A 20 19.96 6.51 -4.83
CA SER A 20 19.84 5.16 -4.27
C SER A 20 18.73 4.99 -3.23
N SER A 21 18.27 6.08 -2.60
CA SER A 21 17.23 6.04 -1.56
C SER A 21 15.84 5.71 -2.11
N GLY A 22 15.58 6.01 -3.38
CA GLY A 22 14.30 5.70 -4.03
C GLY A 22 14.21 4.28 -4.61
N LEU A 23 15.32 3.53 -4.62
CA LEU A 23 15.38 2.20 -5.21
C LEU A 23 14.85 1.14 -4.26
N GLN A 24 14.06 0.22 -4.80
CA GLN A 24 13.65 -0.98 -4.07
C GLN A 24 14.86 -1.89 -3.83
N PRO A 25 14.86 -2.74 -2.78
CA PRO A 25 16.00 -3.59 -2.43
C PRO A 25 16.56 -4.41 -3.60
N ARG A 26 15.71 -4.96 -4.48
CA ARG A 26 16.11 -5.73 -5.67
C ARG A 26 16.66 -4.89 -6.82
N GLN A 27 16.37 -3.59 -6.83
CA GLN A 27 16.97 -2.65 -7.78
C GLN A 27 18.35 -2.19 -7.27
N LYS A 28 18.58 -2.27 -5.96
CA LYS A 28 19.80 -1.82 -5.30
C LYS A 28 20.84 -2.93 -5.15
N TYR A 29 20.42 -4.17 -4.89
CA TYR A 29 21.32 -5.30 -4.66
C TYR A 29 20.97 -6.49 -5.56
N PRO A 30 21.98 -7.25 -6.03
CA PRO A 30 21.75 -8.44 -6.86
C PRO A 30 21.14 -9.61 -6.07
N PHE A 31 21.38 -9.69 -4.76
CA PHE A 31 20.88 -10.73 -3.87
C PHE A 31 20.49 -10.16 -2.50
N ALA A 32 19.61 -10.89 -1.79
CA ALA A 32 19.17 -10.55 -0.45
C ALA A 32 20.38 -10.48 0.50
N GLN A 33 20.50 -9.39 1.25
CA GLN A 33 21.61 -9.18 2.18
C GLN A 33 21.31 -9.71 3.59
N THR A 34 20.02 -9.90 3.92
CA THR A 34 19.57 -10.36 5.24
C THR A 34 18.43 -11.36 5.10
N SER A 35 18.26 -12.22 6.11
CA SER A 35 17.17 -13.21 6.16
C SER A 35 15.78 -12.58 5.99
N ASN A 36 15.56 -11.39 6.57
CA ASN A 36 14.30 -10.67 6.41
C ASN A 36 14.05 -10.23 4.95
N GLN A 37 15.11 -9.96 4.18
CA GLN A 37 14.96 -9.66 2.75
C GLN A 37 14.63 -10.91 1.95
N GLU A 38 15.12 -12.09 2.33
CA GLU A 38 14.84 -13.36 1.64
C GLU A 38 13.34 -13.67 1.56
N VAL A 39 12.61 -13.47 2.67
CA VAL A 39 11.15 -13.71 2.76
C VAL A 39 10.37 -12.94 1.68
N GLY A 40 10.85 -11.75 1.31
CA GLY A 40 10.24 -10.88 0.30
C GLY A 40 10.95 -10.86 -1.06
N TRP A 41 12.09 -11.53 -1.21
CA TRP A 41 13.02 -11.26 -2.31
C TRP A 41 12.49 -11.70 -3.67
N HIS A 42 11.79 -12.84 -3.71
CA HIS A 42 11.23 -13.41 -4.93
C HIS A 42 9.72 -13.21 -5.04
N VAL A 43 9.13 -12.35 -4.20
CA VAL A 43 7.71 -12.02 -4.25
C VAL A 43 7.45 -11.06 -5.41
N ASN A 44 7.70 -11.55 -6.64
CA ASN A 44 7.00 -11.06 -7.80
C ASN A 44 5.56 -11.51 -7.61
N PRO A 45 4.59 -10.59 -7.50
CA PRO A 45 3.20 -11.00 -7.49
C PRO A 45 2.95 -11.75 -8.80
N LEU A 46 2.50 -13.01 -8.71
CA LEU A 46 2.19 -13.86 -9.88
C LEU A 46 1.23 -13.17 -10.84
N VAL A 47 0.43 -12.24 -10.32
CA VAL A 47 -0.43 -11.34 -11.07
C VAL A 47 0.22 -9.95 -11.08
N PRO A 48 0.48 -9.34 -12.25
CA PRO A 48 0.96 -7.96 -12.33
C PRO A 48 0.06 -7.03 -11.50
N LYS A 49 0.66 -6.18 -10.67
CA LYS A 49 -0.07 -5.15 -9.92
C LYS A 49 -0.62 -4.09 -10.88
N SER A 50 -1.72 -4.41 -11.55
CA SER A 50 -2.49 -3.42 -12.31
C SER A 50 -3.36 -2.62 -11.34
N LYS A 51 -3.85 -1.44 -11.74
CA LYS A 51 -4.89 -0.73 -10.95
C LYS A 51 -6.10 -1.64 -10.66
N LYS A 52 -6.36 -2.61 -11.56
CA LYS A 52 -7.38 -3.65 -11.41
C LYS A 52 -6.99 -4.76 -10.43
N SER A 53 -5.71 -5.00 -10.14
CA SER A 53 -5.33 -6.03 -9.15
C SER A 53 -5.77 -5.64 -7.75
N ALA A 54 -5.77 -4.34 -7.42
CA ALA A 54 -6.36 -3.87 -6.17
C ALA A 54 -7.87 -4.21 -6.10
N GLU A 55 -8.60 -4.07 -7.21
CA GLU A 55 -10.03 -4.43 -7.32
C GLU A 55 -10.28 -5.95 -7.35
N LEU A 56 -9.35 -6.74 -7.92
CA LEU A 56 -9.46 -8.21 -8.00
C LEU A 56 -9.15 -8.90 -6.66
N TRP A 57 -8.27 -8.30 -5.85
CA TRP A 57 -7.86 -8.86 -4.55
C TRP A 57 -8.58 -8.21 -3.35
N THR A 58 -9.39 -7.18 -3.57
CA THR A 58 -10.45 -6.86 -2.61
C THR A 58 -11.48 -7.98 -2.67
N PHE A 59 -11.48 -8.85 -1.67
CA PHE A 59 -12.61 -9.73 -1.40
C PHE A 59 -13.87 -8.86 -1.47
N ASN A 60 -14.69 -9.07 -2.50
CA ASN A 60 -15.86 -8.24 -2.80
C ASN A 60 -16.90 -8.45 -1.69
N ARG A 61 -16.67 -7.84 -0.52
CA ARG A 61 -17.65 -7.65 0.55
C ARG A 61 -18.66 -6.58 0.12
N LYS A 62 -19.25 -6.78 -1.06
CA LYS A 62 -20.37 -5.96 -1.50
C LYS A 62 -21.53 -6.26 -0.55
N LYS A 63 -22.14 -5.19 -0.04
CA LYS A 63 -23.38 -5.31 0.74
C LYS A 63 -24.43 -5.98 -0.16
N THR A 64 -25.07 -7.02 0.33
CA THR A 64 -26.27 -7.60 -0.29
C THR A 64 -27.52 -6.85 0.19
N PRO A 65 -28.66 -6.92 -0.51
CA PRO A 65 -29.90 -6.31 -0.07
C PRO A 65 -30.29 -6.71 1.36
N ILE A 66 -30.00 -7.96 1.74
CA ILE A 66 -30.23 -8.47 3.11
C ILE A 66 -29.36 -7.73 4.13
N THR A 67 -28.08 -7.50 3.85
CA THR A 67 -27.17 -6.77 4.76
C THR A 67 -27.38 -5.25 4.73
N GLY A 68 -28.04 -4.71 3.69
CA GLY A 68 -28.35 -3.29 3.53
C GLY A 68 -29.71 -2.86 4.09
N TYR A 69 -30.57 -3.82 4.46
CA TYR A 69 -31.96 -3.57 4.89
C TYR A 69 -32.07 -2.49 5.97
N ALA A 70 -31.21 -2.53 7.00
CA ALA A 70 -31.26 -1.55 8.08
C ALA A 70 -30.92 -0.13 7.61
N GLU A 71 -29.99 0.03 6.67
CA GLU A 71 -29.64 1.33 6.10
C GLU A 71 -30.79 1.86 5.23
N GLU A 72 -31.36 1.02 4.36
CA GLU A 72 -32.49 1.37 3.49
C GLU A 72 -33.77 1.71 4.28
N TYR A 73 -34.06 0.95 5.34
CA TYR A 73 -35.22 1.21 6.19
C TYR A 73 -35.13 2.60 6.84
N VAL A 74 -33.96 2.96 7.39
CA VAL A 74 -33.73 4.26 8.01
C VAL A 74 -33.80 5.39 6.97
N THR A 75 -33.28 5.20 5.75
CA THR A 75 -33.35 6.26 4.73
C THR A 75 -34.78 6.57 4.30
N LEU A 76 -35.61 5.53 4.09
CA LEU A 76 -37.00 5.64 3.65
C LEU A 76 -37.93 6.13 4.76
N THR A 77 -37.81 5.58 5.96
CA THR A 77 -38.79 5.79 7.03
C THR A 77 -38.35 6.82 8.06
N LYS A 78 -37.04 7.16 8.10
CA LYS A 78 -36.41 7.97 9.15
C LYS A 78 -36.57 7.40 10.56
N LEU A 79 -36.94 6.13 10.67
CA LEU A 79 -37.14 5.42 11.93
C LEU A 79 -36.11 4.30 12.06
N ASN A 80 -35.69 4.03 13.30
CA ASN A 80 -34.80 2.91 13.59
C ASN A 80 -35.60 1.60 13.51
N PRO A 81 -35.24 0.65 12.63
CA PRO A 81 -35.96 -0.62 12.45
C PRO A 81 -35.93 -1.52 13.69
N PHE A 82 -34.99 -1.28 14.62
CA PHE A 82 -34.83 -2.06 15.83
C PHE A 82 -35.29 -1.32 17.09
N ALA A 83 -35.95 -0.17 16.95
CA ALA A 83 -36.53 0.53 18.08
C ALA A 83 -37.72 -0.28 18.62
N VAL A 84 -37.49 -0.95 19.75
CA VAL A 84 -38.57 -1.56 20.54
C VAL A 84 -39.43 -0.42 21.09
N LYS A 85 -40.70 -0.35 20.67
CA LYS A 85 -41.69 0.39 21.46
C LYS A 85 -41.93 -0.42 22.71
N ASP A 86 -41.77 0.21 23.87
CA ASP A 86 -41.94 -0.42 25.18
C ASP A 86 -43.15 -1.36 25.22
N ARG A 87 -42.94 -2.54 25.79
CA ARG A 87 -43.95 -3.62 25.94
C ARG A 87 -45.09 -3.21 26.83
#